data_AF-A0A0R2CLA3-F1
#
_entry.id   AF-A0A0R2CLA3-F1
#
_cell.length_a   1.000
_cell.length_b   1.000
_cell.length_c   1.000
_cell.angle_alpha   90.00
_cell.angle_beta   90.00
_cell.angle_gamma   90.00
#
_symmetry.space_group_name_H-M   'P 1'
#
loop_
_entity.id
_entity.type
_entity.pdbx_description
1 polymer ?
#
loop_
_entity_poly.entity_id
_entity_poly.type
_entity_poly.pdbx_seq_one_letter_code
_entity_poly.pdbx_strand_id
1 'polypeptide(L)'
;MWLLKRNAVKPLIIIQATLMFSFIQIIVPYSDVMVMPFVSLIIWGTAMMKQAQTNPTKLIGLLTFSLSSLAAYLMKPSAIILTIAILIGISLHFLQVKFTKKNVLAYGLSLLVFLLIFVCGIKSFNNFTYHNDVVKIKHDQGQPANHFIAMGITGNGAWSPEQVNTTNRMKTTKERSDYSNHIIKKQLKKQGIFGMIQFFIAKNYSNTSDGTFGWYRGDGPYTDVNKPTKNLIQDIYYQNGKYYKDYSFVAQIFWILLISLIIFGIGYLSEFSQMLRLSILGGLTFLLIFEGGRSRYLIQFLPIFLTLAVLSFDSAKIMIKNIASTIKLTLQKDH
;
A
#
# COMPACT_ATOMS: atom_id res chain seq x y z
N MET A 1 -14.88 -19.25 12.45
CA MET A 1 -13.47 -18.85 12.68
C MET A 1 -13.42 -17.33 12.66
N TRP A 2 -13.35 -16.69 13.83
CA TRP A 2 -13.28 -15.22 13.90
C TRP A 2 -11.83 -14.78 13.79
N LEU A 3 -11.46 -14.22 12.64
CA LEU A 3 -10.12 -13.66 12.36
C LEU A 3 -9.73 -12.49 13.27
N LEU A 4 -10.74 -11.85 13.86
CA LEU A 4 -10.65 -10.74 14.78
C LEU A 4 -11.38 -11.10 16.07
N LYS A 5 -10.86 -10.64 17.22
CA LYS A 5 -11.59 -10.72 18.50
C LYS A 5 -12.99 -10.10 18.30
N ARG A 6 -14.04 -10.69 18.87
CA ARG A 6 -15.43 -10.17 18.75
C ARG A 6 -15.53 -8.66 19.02
N ASN A 7 -14.74 -8.16 19.96
CA ASN A 7 -14.72 -6.75 20.37
C ASN A 7 -14.13 -5.80 19.30
N ALA A 8 -13.36 -6.32 18.35
CA ALA A 8 -12.74 -5.55 17.26
C ALA A 8 -13.61 -5.48 16.00
N VAL A 9 -14.68 -6.30 15.91
CA VAL A 9 -15.57 -6.38 14.75
C VAL A 9 -16.42 -5.12 14.58
N LYS A 10 -16.98 -4.57 15.67
CA LYS A 10 -17.75 -3.33 15.63
C LYS A 10 -16.89 -2.12 15.20
N PRO A 11 -15.71 -1.87 15.82
CA PRO A 11 -14.79 -0.84 15.32
C PRO A 11 -14.39 -1.03 13.86
N LEU A 12 -14.13 -2.26 13.41
CA LEU A 12 -13.81 -2.55 12.00
C LEU A 12 -14.93 -2.11 11.07
N ILE A 13 -16.17 -2.53 11.34
CA ILE A 13 -17.32 -2.21 10.48
C ILE A 13 -17.52 -0.69 10.42
N ILE A 14 -17.41 0.00 11.56
CA ILE A 14 -17.53 1.46 11.60
C ILE A 14 -16.41 2.11 10.77
N ILE A 15 -15.16 1.75 11.02
CA ILE A 15 -13.99 2.29 10.30
C ILE A 15 -14.09 2.03 8.80
N GLN A 16 -14.47 0.81 8.39
CA GLN A 16 -14.61 0.44 6.99
C GLN A 16 -15.80 1.12 6.31
N ALA A 17 -16.95 1.23 6.98
CA ALA A 17 -18.12 1.92 6.45
C ALA A 17 -17.86 3.42 6.30
N THR A 18 -17.23 4.05 7.29
CA THR A 18 -16.79 5.45 7.21
C THR A 18 -15.78 5.65 6.08
N LEU A 19 -14.81 4.73 5.93
CA LEU A 19 -13.88 4.77 4.81
C LEU A 19 -14.62 4.69 3.48
N MET A 20 -15.46 3.67 3.25
CA MET A 20 -16.20 3.50 2.00
C MET A 20 -17.09 4.69 1.67
N PHE A 21 -17.67 5.36 2.67
CA PHE A 21 -18.41 6.59 2.47
C PHE A 21 -17.50 7.76 2.07
N SER A 22 -16.33 7.90 2.73
CA SER A 22 -15.35 8.95 2.40
C SER A 22 -14.50 8.67 1.15
N PHE A 23 -14.54 7.45 0.62
CA PHE A 23 -13.60 6.93 -0.37
C PHE A 23 -14.22 6.87 -1.77
N ILE A 24 -14.59 8.04 -2.29
CA ILE A 24 -15.18 8.21 -3.62
C ILE A 24 -14.30 7.65 -4.75
N GLN A 25 -12.99 7.51 -4.50
CA GLN A 25 -12.00 6.97 -5.44
C GLN A 25 -12.39 5.57 -5.94
N ILE A 26 -13.22 4.83 -5.20
CA ILE A 26 -13.74 3.52 -5.61
C ILE A 26 -14.51 3.55 -6.95
N ILE A 27 -15.07 4.70 -7.33
CA ILE A 27 -15.83 4.84 -8.58
C ILE A 27 -14.94 4.88 -9.82
N VAL A 28 -13.64 5.14 -9.66
CA VAL A 28 -12.72 5.23 -10.80
C VAL A 28 -11.96 3.91 -10.94
N PRO A 29 -12.08 3.23 -12.10
CA PRO A 29 -11.38 1.99 -12.35
C PRO A 29 -9.89 2.27 -12.61
N TYR A 30 -9.14 2.48 -11.52
CA TYR A 30 -7.70 2.69 -11.55
C TYR A 30 -6.96 1.57 -10.80
N SER A 31 -5.71 1.31 -11.17
CA SER A 31 -4.93 0.19 -10.61
C SER A 31 -4.72 0.29 -9.09
N ASP A 32 -4.64 1.52 -8.55
CA ASP A 32 -4.58 1.76 -7.09
C ASP A 32 -5.77 1.16 -6.34
N VAL A 33 -6.98 1.30 -6.90
CA VAL A 33 -8.23 0.84 -6.27
C VAL A 33 -8.47 -0.63 -6.60
N MET A 34 -8.28 -1.01 -7.86
CA MET A 34 -8.57 -2.35 -8.36
C MET A 34 -7.66 -3.43 -7.77
N VAL A 35 -6.50 -3.06 -7.22
CA VAL A 35 -5.61 -4.00 -6.54
C VAL A 35 -6.02 -4.29 -5.08
N MET A 36 -6.80 -3.42 -4.44
CA MET A 36 -7.17 -3.56 -3.02
C MET A 36 -7.87 -4.88 -2.66
N PRO A 37 -8.78 -5.44 -3.49
CA PRO A 37 -9.37 -6.75 -3.20
C PRO A 37 -8.30 -7.85 -3.08
N PHE A 38 -7.29 -7.85 -3.95
CA PHE A 38 -6.19 -8.81 -3.88
C PHE A 38 -5.34 -8.61 -2.64
N VAL A 39 -5.03 -7.36 -2.28
CA VAL A 39 -4.32 -7.04 -1.03
C VAL A 39 -5.11 -7.53 0.20
N SER A 40 -6.43 -7.36 0.19
CA SER A 40 -7.32 -7.85 1.25
C SER A 40 -7.35 -9.38 1.33
N LEU A 41 -7.38 -10.07 0.17
CA LEU A 41 -7.32 -11.52 0.10
C LEU A 41 -5.96 -12.08 0.54
N ILE A 42 -4.85 -11.37 0.29
CA ILE A 42 -3.53 -11.73 0.84
C ILE A 42 -3.59 -11.72 2.37
N ILE A 43 -4.08 -10.64 2.99
CA ILE A 43 -4.28 -10.53 4.44
C ILE A 43 -5.15 -11.69 4.96
N TRP A 44 -6.26 -11.96 4.28
CA TRP A 44 -7.20 -13.01 4.66
C TRP A 44 -6.59 -14.41 4.59
N GLY A 45 -5.95 -14.74 3.46
CA GLY A 45 -5.28 -16.03 3.24
C GLY A 45 -4.17 -16.29 4.27
N THR A 46 -3.35 -15.27 4.56
CA THR A 46 -2.33 -15.37 5.62
C THR A 46 -2.95 -15.65 6.98
N ALA A 47 -4.02 -14.94 7.31
CA ALA A 47 -4.65 -15.10 8.60
C ALA A 47 -5.39 -16.46 8.73
N MET A 48 -5.92 -17.02 7.64
CA MET A 48 -6.40 -18.41 7.59
C MET A 48 -5.26 -19.41 7.83
N MET A 49 -4.10 -19.24 7.18
CA MET A 49 -2.94 -20.12 7.40
C MET A 49 -2.50 -20.14 8.87
N LYS A 50 -2.54 -18.98 9.55
CA LYS A 50 -2.08 -18.83 10.93
C LYS A 50 -3.10 -19.25 11.98
N GLN A 51 -4.39 -19.02 11.75
CA GLN A 51 -5.42 -19.20 12.79
C GLN A 51 -6.28 -20.46 12.61
N ALA A 52 -6.25 -21.11 11.44
CA ALA A 52 -7.08 -22.28 11.20
C ALA A 52 -6.63 -23.50 12.01
N GLN A 53 -7.61 -24.26 12.49
CA GLN A 53 -7.38 -25.50 13.24
C GLN A 53 -7.21 -26.72 12.32
N THR A 54 -7.80 -26.67 11.12
CA THR A 54 -7.82 -27.81 10.18
C THR A 54 -6.88 -27.59 9.00
N ASN A 55 -6.28 -28.67 8.51
CA ASN A 55 -5.37 -28.62 7.35
C ASN A 55 -6.06 -28.13 6.05
N PRO A 56 -7.31 -28.52 5.72
CA PRO A 56 -8.00 -28.00 4.55
C PRO A 56 -8.16 -26.48 4.56
N THR A 57 -8.49 -25.88 5.70
CA THR A 57 -8.62 -24.42 5.80
C THR A 57 -7.27 -23.71 5.68
N LYS A 58 -6.17 -24.31 6.19
CA LYS A 58 -4.82 -23.81 5.95
C LYS A 58 -4.43 -23.87 4.48
N LEU A 59 -4.79 -24.95 3.78
CA LEU A 59 -4.57 -25.10 2.34
C LEU A 59 -5.36 -24.05 1.54
N ILE A 60 -6.63 -23.82 1.86
CA ILE A 60 -7.41 -22.73 1.26
C ILE A 60 -6.71 -21.39 1.50
N GLY A 61 -6.25 -21.12 2.73
CA GLY A 61 -5.49 -19.91 3.05
C GLY A 61 -4.22 -19.76 2.20
N LEU A 62 -3.46 -20.84 2.00
CA LEU A 62 -2.27 -20.87 1.15
C LEU A 62 -2.60 -20.58 -0.32
N LEU A 63 -3.66 -21.20 -0.86
CA LEU A 63 -4.10 -20.97 -2.24
C LEU A 63 -4.59 -19.54 -2.43
N THR A 64 -5.42 -19.03 -1.51
CA THR A 64 -5.89 -17.64 -1.51
C THR A 64 -4.72 -16.66 -1.45
N PHE A 65 -3.77 -16.87 -0.54
CA PHE A 65 -2.56 -16.04 -0.43
C PHE A 65 -1.74 -16.04 -1.72
N SER A 66 -1.51 -17.22 -2.31
CA SER A 66 -0.66 -17.38 -3.49
C SER A 66 -1.28 -16.77 -4.74
N LEU A 67 -2.55 -17.08 -5.02
CA LEU A 67 -3.30 -16.54 -6.17
C LEU A 67 -3.48 -15.02 -6.06
N SER A 68 -3.78 -14.52 -4.85
CA SER A 68 -3.96 -13.08 -4.65
C SER A 68 -2.64 -12.32 -4.72
N SER A 69 -1.53 -12.92 -4.28
CA SER A 69 -0.19 -12.33 -4.45
C SER A 69 0.18 -12.20 -5.93
N LEU A 70 -0.10 -13.24 -6.72
CA LEU A 70 0.09 -13.21 -8.17
C LEU A 70 -0.78 -12.12 -8.82
N ALA A 71 -2.08 -12.12 -8.53
CA ALA A 71 -3.02 -11.15 -9.08
C ALA A 71 -2.66 -9.71 -8.68
N ALA A 72 -2.24 -9.49 -7.43
CA ALA A 72 -1.78 -8.20 -6.96
C ALA A 72 -0.55 -7.72 -7.75
N TYR A 73 0.45 -8.58 -7.94
CA TYR A 73 1.65 -8.24 -8.71
C TYR A 73 1.35 -7.93 -10.17
N LEU A 74 0.50 -8.74 -10.81
CA LEU A 74 0.11 -8.55 -12.21
C LEU A 74 -0.70 -7.26 -12.42
N MET A 75 -1.57 -6.91 -11.47
CA MET A 75 -2.36 -5.68 -11.52
C MET A 75 -1.51 -4.44 -11.22
N LYS A 76 -0.69 -4.51 -10.17
CA LYS A 76 0.16 -3.42 -9.72
C LYS A 76 1.39 -3.97 -9.00
N PRO A 77 2.58 -3.97 -9.64
CA PRO A 77 3.77 -4.60 -9.08
C PRO A 77 4.13 -4.16 -7.66
N SER A 78 3.87 -2.90 -7.28
CA SER A 78 4.13 -2.39 -5.92
C SER A 78 3.28 -3.04 -4.82
N ALA A 79 2.14 -3.64 -5.15
CA ALA A 79 1.28 -4.31 -4.17
C ALA A 79 1.90 -5.61 -3.62
N ILE A 80 2.92 -6.18 -4.28
CA ILE A 80 3.64 -7.37 -3.81
C ILE A 80 4.42 -7.14 -2.51
N ILE A 81 4.62 -5.88 -2.10
CA ILE A 81 5.33 -5.53 -0.86
C ILE A 81 4.71 -6.22 0.36
N LEU A 82 3.39 -6.34 0.42
CA LEU A 82 2.71 -7.10 1.48
C LEU A 82 3.11 -8.58 1.47
N THR A 83 3.12 -9.21 0.29
CA THR A 83 3.57 -10.61 0.12
C THR A 83 5.01 -10.77 0.59
N ILE A 84 5.91 -9.86 0.20
CA ILE A 84 7.32 -9.89 0.62
C ILE A 84 7.42 -9.79 2.15
N ALA A 85 6.72 -8.85 2.79
CA ALA A 85 6.75 -8.70 4.24
C ALA A 85 6.20 -9.93 4.98
N ILE A 86 5.16 -10.58 4.45
CA ILE A 86 4.61 -11.83 4.99
C ILE A 86 5.59 -12.98 4.82
N LEU A 87 6.21 -13.12 3.64
CA LEU A 87 7.22 -14.16 3.40
C LEU A 87 8.42 -13.99 4.33
N ILE A 88 8.91 -12.76 4.54
CA ILE A 88 9.96 -12.47 5.52
C ILE A 88 9.51 -12.92 6.92
N GLY A 89 8.30 -12.56 7.35
CA GLY A 89 7.80 -12.98 8.66
C GLY A 89 7.65 -14.50 8.81
N ILE A 90 7.17 -15.20 7.78
CA ILE A 90 7.06 -16.66 7.74
C ILE A 90 8.45 -17.30 7.81
N SER A 91 9.43 -16.77 7.08
CA SER A 91 10.82 -17.24 7.12
C SER A 91 11.45 -17.04 8.50
N LEU A 92 11.24 -15.89 9.13
CA LEU A 92 11.71 -15.64 10.49
C LEU A 92 11.05 -16.58 11.51
N HIS A 93 9.75 -16.83 11.36
CA HIS A 93 9.04 -17.77 12.22
C HIS A 93 9.54 -19.21 12.03
N PHE A 94 9.82 -19.64 10.79
CA PHE A 94 10.40 -20.94 10.50
C PHE A 94 11.71 -21.18 11.25
N LEU A 95 12.59 -20.17 11.34
CA LEU A 95 13.86 -20.25 12.08
C LEU A 95 13.68 -20.44 13.59
N GLN A 96 12.51 -20.11 14.14
CA GLN A 96 12.20 -20.26 15.57
C GLN A 96 11.53 -21.61 15.89
N VAL A 97 11.02 -22.31 14.88
CA VAL A 97 10.32 -23.59 15.05
C VAL A 97 11.35 -24.73 15.13
N LYS A 98 11.05 -25.77 15.93
CA LYS A 98 11.89 -26.98 16.00
C LYS A 98 12.07 -27.58 14.60
N PHE A 99 13.32 -27.81 14.20
CA PHE A 99 13.73 -28.42 12.93
C PHE A 99 13.39 -29.92 12.88
N THR A 100 12.10 -30.23 12.79
CA THR A 100 11.61 -31.59 12.58
C THR A 100 11.34 -31.82 11.10
N LYS A 101 11.47 -33.07 10.63
CA LYS A 101 11.13 -33.46 9.25
C LYS A 101 9.73 -32.99 8.84
N LYS A 102 8.76 -33.07 9.75
CA LYS A 102 7.38 -32.60 9.54
C LYS A 102 7.30 -31.10 9.27
N ASN A 103 7.98 -30.29 10.08
CA ASN A 103 7.96 -28.83 9.91
C ASN A 103 8.70 -28.43 8.62
N VAL A 104 9.89 -28.98 8.38
CA VAL A 104 10.64 -28.70 7.15
C VAL A 104 9.82 -29.05 5.90
N LEU A 105 9.17 -30.21 5.87
CA LEU A 105 8.29 -30.60 4.77
C LEU A 105 7.08 -29.67 4.63
N ALA A 106 6.41 -29.31 5.73
CA ALA A 106 5.24 -28.44 5.66
C ALA A 106 5.56 -27.05 5.10
N TYR A 107 6.65 -26.42 5.57
CA TYR A 107 7.10 -25.12 5.06
C TYR A 107 7.63 -25.24 3.63
N GLY A 108 8.42 -26.27 3.33
CA GLY A 108 8.96 -26.53 1.99
C GLY A 108 7.88 -26.77 0.94
N LEU A 109 6.86 -27.58 1.25
CA LEU A 109 5.72 -27.80 0.36
C LEU A 109 4.88 -26.54 0.19
N SER A 110 4.67 -25.77 1.27
CA SER A 110 3.93 -24.50 1.17
C SER A 110 4.65 -23.49 0.28
N LEU A 111 5.97 -23.37 0.43
CA LEU A 111 6.80 -22.53 -0.44
C LEU A 111 6.78 -23.03 -1.88
N LEU A 112 6.88 -24.35 -2.10
CA LEU A 112 6.81 -24.93 -3.43
C LEU A 112 5.47 -24.63 -4.11
N VAL A 113 4.34 -24.80 -3.42
CA VAL A 113 3.01 -24.46 -3.95
C VAL A 113 2.91 -22.98 -4.29
N PHE A 114 3.38 -22.09 -3.40
CA PHE A 114 3.42 -20.66 -3.67
C PHE A 114 4.25 -20.34 -4.92
N LEU A 115 5.48 -20.88 -5.01
CA LEU A 115 6.38 -20.64 -6.14
C LEU A 115 5.84 -21.21 -7.44
N LEU A 116 5.21 -22.39 -7.42
CA LEU A 116 4.57 -22.97 -8.60
C LEU A 116 3.45 -22.06 -9.11
N ILE A 117 2.54 -21.63 -8.23
CA ILE A 117 1.45 -20.71 -8.61
C ILE A 117 2.02 -19.39 -9.14
N PHE A 118 2.97 -18.80 -8.42
CA PHE A 118 3.51 -17.49 -8.76
C PHE A 118 4.32 -17.54 -10.07
N VAL A 119 5.31 -18.43 -10.19
CA VAL A 119 6.18 -18.52 -11.37
C VAL A 119 5.43 -19.00 -12.60
N CYS A 120 4.61 -20.07 -12.48
CA CYS A 120 3.81 -20.54 -13.61
C CYS A 120 2.79 -19.48 -14.01
N GLY A 121 2.14 -18.81 -13.04
CA GLY A 121 1.21 -17.74 -13.31
C GLY A 121 1.83 -16.56 -14.07
N ILE A 122 3.02 -16.10 -13.67
CA ILE A 122 3.75 -15.05 -14.40
C ILE A 122 4.12 -15.51 -15.81
N LYS A 123 4.62 -16.74 -15.97
CA LYS A 123 4.96 -17.28 -17.29
C LYS A 123 3.73 -17.38 -18.20
N SER A 124 2.62 -17.91 -17.69
CA SER A 124 1.35 -18.01 -18.41
C SER A 124 0.81 -16.63 -18.80
N PHE A 125 0.86 -15.66 -17.89
CA PHE A 125 0.41 -14.30 -18.16
C PHE A 125 1.30 -13.60 -19.20
N ASN A 126 2.63 -13.76 -19.12
CA ASN A 126 3.55 -13.24 -20.12
C ASN A 126 3.29 -13.89 -21.48
N ASN A 127 3.08 -15.21 -21.53
CA ASN A 127 2.75 -15.89 -22.78
C ASN A 127 1.46 -15.32 -23.40
N PHE A 128 0.41 -15.14 -22.60
CA PHE A 128 -0.84 -14.51 -23.03
C PHE A 128 -0.63 -13.07 -23.52
N THR A 129 0.19 -12.28 -22.80
CA THR A 129 0.48 -10.88 -23.11
C THR A 129 1.07 -10.70 -24.51
N TYR A 130 1.89 -11.63 -24.99
CA TYR A 130 2.55 -11.53 -26.29
C TYR A 130 1.89 -12.33 -27.43
N HIS A 131 0.92 -13.19 -27.12
CA HIS A 131 0.24 -14.05 -28.11
C HIS A 131 -1.28 -13.89 -28.14
N ASN A 132 -1.81 -12.77 -27.62
CA ASN A 132 -3.24 -12.46 -27.73
C ASN A 132 -3.53 -11.62 -28.99
N ASP A 133 -4.74 -11.78 -29.55
CA ASP A 133 -5.18 -11.05 -30.75
C ASP A 133 -5.79 -9.67 -30.44
N VAL A 134 -5.96 -9.33 -29.16
CA VAL A 134 -6.65 -8.11 -28.72
C VAL A 134 -5.69 -6.92 -28.74
N VAL A 135 -4.49 -7.06 -28.17
CA VAL A 135 -3.49 -6.00 -28.03
C VAL A 135 -2.11 -6.50 -28.43
N LYS A 136 -1.56 -5.94 -29.52
CA LYS A 136 -0.20 -6.25 -29.97
C LYS A 136 0.82 -5.44 -29.17
N ILE A 137 1.50 -6.10 -28.24
CA ILE A 137 2.53 -5.48 -27.41
C ILE A 137 3.89 -5.65 -28.09
N LYS A 138 4.60 -4.54 -28.32
CA LYS A 138 5.96 -4.55 -28.86
C LYS A 138 6.96 -4.91 -27.77
N HIS A 139 7.78 -5.92 -28.04
CA HIS A 139 8.93 -6.23 -27.20
C HIS A 139 9.92 -5.06 -27.15
N ASP A 140 10.63 -4.97 -26.03
CA ASP A 140 11.70 -3.99 -25.78
C ASP A 140 11.29 -2.51 -25.89
N GLN A 141 10.01 -2.21 -25.64
CA GLN A 141 9.49 -0.83 -25.56
C GLN A 141 8.82 -0.52 -24.22
N GLY A 142 9.19 -1.25 -23.17
CA GLY A 142 8.69 -1.02 -21.81
C GLY A 142 9.38 0.17 -21.13
N GLN A 143 8.78 0.71 -20.07
CA GLN A 143 9.49 1.63 -19.18
C GLN A 143 10.26 0.81 -18.14
N PRO A 144 11.60 0.94 -18.05
CA PRO A 144 12.39 0.18 -17.10
C PRO A 144 12.17 0.66 -15.66
N ALA A 145 12.43 -0.18 -14.66
CA ALA A 145 12.19 0.16 -13.25
C ALA A 145 12.93 1.44 -12.80
N ASN A 146 14.14 1.66 -13.30
CA ASN A 146 14.93 2.86 -13.00
C ASN A 146 14.34 4.15 -13.58
N HIS A 147 13.45 4.10 -14.58
CA HIS A 147 12.69 5.26 -15.02
C HIS A 147 11.81 5.82 -13.90
N PHE A 148 11.12 4.92 -13.20
CA PHE A 148 10.28 5.31 -12.06
C PHE A 148 11.13 5.78 -10.86
N ILE A 149 12.35 5.28 -10.70
CA ILE A 149 13.31 5.82 -9.71
C ILE A 149 13.74 7.24 -10.11
N ALA A 150 14.12 7.46 -11.37
CA ALA A 150 14.52 8.77 -11.89
C ALA A 150 13.42 9.82 -11.69
N MET A 151 12.16 9.47 -11.98
CA MET A 151 11.00 10.30 -11.65
C MET A 151 10.85 10.50 -10.14
N GLY A 152 10.95 9.41 -9.38
CA GLY A 152 10.81 9.40 -7.93
C GLY A 152 11.78 10.33 -7.18
N ILE A 153 12.96 10.61 -7.72
CA ILE A 153 13.97 11.48 -7.08
C ILE A 153 14.13 12.85 -7.77
N THR A 154 13.23 13.20 -8.68
CA THR A 154 13.24 14.49 -9.40
C THR A 154 12.03 15.34 -9.03
N GLY A 155 12.20 16.67 -8.95
CA GLY A 155 11.10 17.59 -8.70
C GLY A 155 10.49 17.40 -7.31
N ASN A 156 9.22 16.99 -7.23
CA ASN A 156 8.54 16.56 -5.99
C ASN A 156 8.41 15.02 -5.88
N GLY A 157 9.06 14.28 -6.78
CA GLY A 157 9.00 12.83 -6.85
C GLY A 157 7.71 12.26 -7.47
N ALA A 158 6.84 13.11 -8.01
CA ALA A 158 5.63 12.70 -8.70
C ALA A 158 5.86 12.43 -10.20
N TRP A 159 4.82 11.91 -10.84
CA TRP A 159 4.79 11.68 -12.28
C TRP A 159 5.23 12.93 -13.06
N SER A 160 6.13 12.75 -14.03
CA SER A 160 6.71 13.82 -14.83
C SER A 160 6.35 13.67 -16.31
N PRO A 161 5.48 14.54 -16.87
CA PRO A 161 5.15 14.49 -18.29
C PRO A 161 6.39 14.69 -19.18
N GLU A 162 7.34 15.52 -18.74
CA GLU A 162 8.59 15.77 -19.47
C GLU A 162 9.44 14.50 -19.60
N GLN A 163 9.67 13.78 -18.49
CA GLN A 163 10.46 12.55 -18.52
C GLN A 163 9.77 11.46 -19.34
N VAL A 164 8.45 11.32 -19.21
CA VAL A 164 7.65 10.35 -19.98
C VAL A 164 7.69 10.67 -21.47
N ASN A 165 7.49 11.93 -21.85
CA ASN A 165 7.55 12.34 -23.25
C ASN A 165 8.95 12.10 -23.84
N THR A 166 10.00 12.30 -23.04
CA THR A 166 11.38 12.05 -23.47
C THR A 166 11.65 10.57 -23.66
N THR A 167 11.28 9.71 -22.70
CA THR A 167 11.50 8.26 -22.82
C THR A 167 10.61 7.61 -23.87
N ASN A 168 9.40 8.12 -24.10
CA ASN A 168 8.51 7.63 -25.17
C ASN A 168 9.07 7.86 -26.58
N ARG A 169 9.97 8.84 -26.77
CA ARG A 169 10.67 9.07 -28.04
C ARG A 169 11.85 8.10 -28.26
N MET A 170 12.30 7.40 -27.22
CA MET A 170 13.39 6.43 -27.30
C MET A 170 12.88 5.07 -27.78
N LYS A 171 13.70 4.39 -28.59
CA LYS A 171 13.28 3.20 -29.35
C LYS A 171 13.34 1.92 -28.52
N THR A 172 14.29 1.83 -27.58
CA THR A 172 14.58 0.61 -26.82
C THR A 172 14.45 0.81 -25.30
N THR A 173 14.18 -0.26 -24.56
CA THR A 173 14.18 -0.23 -23.09
C THR A 173 15.56 0.15 -22.55
N LYS A 174 16.64 -0.25 -23.25
CA LYS A 174 18.01 0.08 -22.89
C LYS A 174 18.29 1.58 -22.97
N GLU A 175 17.92 2.25 -24.07
CA GLU A 175 18.07 3.71 -24.21
C GLU A 175 17.34 4.46 -23.08
N ARG A 176 16.11 4.03 -22.75
CA ARG A 176 15.34 4.60 -21.63
C ARG A 176 16.01 4.38 -20.29
N SER A 177 16.59 3.21 -20.09
CA SER A 177 17.33 2.85 -18.88
C SER A 177 18.58 3.71 -18.71
N ASP A 178 19.35 3.90 -19.78
CA ASP A 178 20.58 4.69 -19.77
C ASP A 178 20.29 6.17 -19.49
N TYR A 179 19.25 6.73 -20.12
CA TYR A 179 18.75 8.07 -19.81
C TYR A 179 18.30 8.22 -18.34
N SER A 180 17.54 7.25 -17.83
CA SER A 180 17.06 7.26 -16.46
C SER A 180 18.22 7.18 -15.45
N ASN A 181 19.23 6.34 -15.73
CA ASN A 181 20.45 6.25 -14.95
C ASN A 181 21.24 7.57 -14.95
N HIS A 182 21.28 8.27 -16.10
CA HIS A 182 21.89 9.59 -16.18
C HIS A 182 21.19 10.60 -15.26
N ILE A 183 19.85 10.65 -15.27
CA ILE A 183 19.07 11.49 -14.36
C ILE A 183 19.37 11.13 -12.91
N ILE A 184 19.36 9.83 -12.57
CA ILE A 184 19.59 9.38 -11.19
C ILE A 184 20.95 9.87 -10.70
N LYS A 185 22.01 9.64 -11.48
CA LYS A 185 23.36 10.10 -11.15
C LYS A 185 23.42 11.63 -11.01
N LYS A 186 22.75 12.36 -11.90
CA LYS A 186 22.68 13.82 -11.86
C LYS A 186 21.98 14.33 -10.60
N GLN A 187 20.84 13.76 -10.22
CA GLN A 187 20.09 14.18 -9.03
C GLN A 187 20.84 13.87 -7.74
N LEU A 188 21.42 12.65 -7.63
CA LEU A 188 22.20 12.27 -6.45
C LEU A 188 23.41 13.18 -6.25
N LYS A 189 24.12 13.54 -7.33
CA LYS A 189 25.24 14.49 -7.26
C LYS A 189 24.78 15.91 -6.91
N LYS A 190 23.66 16.37 -7.49
CA LYS A 190 23.14 17.72 -7.27
C LYS A 190 22.64 17.92 -5.83
N GLN A 191 21.94 16.94 -5.27
CA GLN A 191 21.34 17.06 -3.94
C GLN A 191 22.32 16.73 -2.81
N GLY A 192 23.26 15.81 -3.05
CA GLY A 192 24.11 15.26 -1.98
C GLY A 192 23.29 14.56 -0.89
N ILE A 193 23.95 14.08 0.17
CA ILE A 193 23.29 13.28 1.21
C ILE A 193 22.23 14.10 1.95
N PHE A 194 22.56 15.32 2.40
CA PHE A 194 21.65 16.16 3.17
C PHE A 194 20.46 16.66 2.35
N GLY A 195 20.70 17.04 1.08
CA GLY A 195 19.61 17.43 0.17
C GLY A 195 18.67 16.25 -0.10
N MET A 196 19.20 15.03 -0.27
CA MET A 196 18.37 13.84 -0.44
C MET A 196 17.52 13.54 0.80
N ILE A 197 18.05 13.75 2.02
CA ILE A 197 17.26 13.58 3.26
C ILE A 197 16.11 14.58 3.30
N GLN A 198 16.39 15.87 3.05
CA GLN A 198 15.36 16.91 3.01
C GLN A 198 14.30 16.62 1.93
N PHE A 199 14.73 16.18 0.75
CA PHE A 199 13.86 15.75 -0.34
C PHE A 199 12.96 14.60 0.08
N PHE A 200 13.50 13.54 0.70
CA PHE A 200 12.71 12.40 1.13
C PHE A 200 11.72 12.76 2.24
N ILE A 201 12.06 13.68 3.15
CA ILE A 201 11.11 14.19 4.16
C ILE A 201 9.95 14.93 3.47
N ALA A 202 10.24 15.86 2.55
CA ALA A 202 9.22 16.61 1.81
C ALA A 202 8.36 15.70 0.91
N LYS A 203 8.97 14.68 0.30
CA LYS A 203 8.28 13.67 -0.49
C LYS A 203 7.40 12.78 0.38
N ASN A 204 7.87 12.35 1.56
CA ASN A 204 7.06 11.58 2.50
C ASN A 204 5.83 12.37 2.95
N TYR A 205 6.00 13.66 3.24
CA TYR A 205 4.87 14.54 3.53
C TYR A 205 3.86 14.51 2.36
N SER A 206 4.31 14.71 1.13
CA SER A 206 3.45 14.68 -0.06
C SER A 206 2.78 13.31 -0.29
N ASN A 207 3.44 12.22 0.08
CA ASN A 207 2.91 10.85 0.01
C ASN A 207 1.86 10.56 1.09
N THR A 208 1.85 11.28 2.21
CA THR A 208 1.11 10.83 3.41
C THR A 208 0.21 11.89 4.03
N SER A 209 0.33 13.17 3.69
CA SER A 209 -0.34 14.25 4.42
C SER A 209 -1.82 14.43 4.10
N ASP A 210 -2.24 14.09 2.88
CA ASP A 210 -3.58 14.38 2.37
C ASP A 210 -4.52 13.17 2.52
N GLY A 211 -5.47 13.29 3.46
CA GLY A 211 -6.47 12.28 3.81
C GLY A 211 -7.58 12.06 2.77
N THR A 212 -7.68 12.91 1.75
CA THR A 212 -8.49 12.64 0.55
C THR A 212 -7.70 11.85 -0.51
N PHE A 213 -6.48 11.44 -0.18
CA PHE A 213 -5.57 10.70 -1.04
C PHE A 213 -5.22 11.43 -2.36
N GLY A 214 -5.24 12.78 -2.37
CA GLY A 214 -4.70 13.59 -3.46
C GLY A 214 -5.35 13.37 -4.82
N TRP A 215 -6.58 12.84 -4.82
CA TRP A 215 -7.28 12.34 -6.01
C TRP A 215 -7.66 13.43 -7.02
N TYR A 216 -7.83 14.67 -6.57
CA TYR A 216 -8.20 15.84 -7.37
C TYR A 216 -7.03 16.44 -8.18
N ARG A 217 -5.80 15.93 -8.02
CA ARG A 217 -4.58 16.50 -8.63
C ARG A 217 -4.29 16.00 -10.05
N GLY A 218 -5.26 16.09 -10.96
CA GLY A 218 -5.00 16.08 -12.40
C GLY A 218 -5.13 14.74 -13.16
N ASP A 219 -5.80 13.73 -12.60
CA ASP A 219 -6.05 12.46 -13.29
C ASP A 219 -7.57 12.19 -13.41
N GLY A 220 -8.17 12.42 -14.58
CA GLY A 220 -9.56 12.01 -14.89
C GLY A 220 -10.66 13.05 -14.59
N PRO A 221 -11.93 12.76 -14.95
CA PRO A 221 -12.90 13.73 -15.50
C PRO A 221 -13.48 14.75 -14.51
N TYR A 222 -13.04 14.75 -13.25
CA TYR A 222 -13.57 15.59 -12.17
C TYR A 222 -12.75 16.86 -11.92
N THR A 223 -11.92 17.21 -12.90
CA THR A 223 -10.92 18.29 -12.83
C THR A 223 -11.37 19.57 -13.54
N ASP A 224 -12.53 19.56 -14.22
CA ASP A 224 -13.09 20.78 -14.81
C ASP A 224 -13.74 21.64 -13.72
N VAL A 225 -12.89 22.22 -12.87
CA VAL A 225 -13.26 23.15 -11.79
C VAL A 225 -14.03 24.36 -12.30
N ASN A 226 -14.03 24.61 -13.61
CA ASN A 226 -14.74 25.70 -14.26
C ASN A 226 -16.21 25.38 -14.55
N LYS A 227 -16.65 24.11 -14.45
CA LYS A 227 -18.05 23.73 -14.65
C LYS A 227 -18.80 23.62 -13.33
N PRO A 228 -19.99 24.24 -13.20
CA PRO A 228 -20.78 24.12 -11.98
C PRO A 228 -21.16 22.66 -11.73
N THR A 229 -21.22 22.30 -10.45
CA THR A 229 -21.74 21.02 -9.98
C THR A 229 -23.22 20.88 -10.32
N LYS A 230 -23.66 19.66 -10.65
CA LYS A 230 -25.02 19.35 -11.11
C LYS A 230 -25.88 18.65 -10.08
N ASN A 231 -25.27 18.09 -9.04
CA ASN A 231 -25.97 17.31 -8.01
C ASN A 231 -25.16 17.27 -6.71
N LEU A 232 -25.79 16.78 -5.65
CA LEU A 232 -25.20 16.69 -4.31
C LEU A 232 -23.89 15.90 -4.26
N ILE A 233 -23.76 14.82 -5.04
CA ILE A 233 -22.53 14.01 -5.07
C ILE A 233 -21.37 14.85 -5.62
N GLN A 234 -21.62 15.64 -6.66
CA GLN A 234 -20.64 16.57 -7.20
C GLN A 234 -20.34 17.70 -6.20
N ASP A 235 -21.34 18.23 -5.51
CA ASP A 235 -21.14 19.25 -4.47
C ASP A 235 -20.25 18.78 -3.32
N ILE A 236 -20.31 17.49 -2.96
CA ILE A 236 -19.52 16.91 -1.88
C ILE A 236 -18.10 16.55 -2.35
N TYR A 237 -17.94 15.94 -3.53
CA TYR A 237 -16.67 15.31 -3.90
C TYR A 237 -15.86 16.07 -4.95
N TYR A 238 -16.44 16.98 -5.72
CA TYR A 238 -15.69 17.75 -6.72
C TYR A 238 -15.03 18.95 -6.07
N GLN A 239 -13.81 19.29 -6.48
CA GLN A 239 -13.02 20.35 -5.84
C GLN A 239 -13.71 21.72 -5.84
N ASN A 240 -14.57 21.98 -6.84
CA ASN A 240 -15.36 23.21 -6.96
C ASN A 240 -16.77 23.10 -6.34
N GLY A 241 -17.11 21.94 -5.76
CA GLY A 241 -18.38 21.70 -5.10
C GLY A 241 -18.50 22.42 -3.76
N LYS A 242 -19.74 22.79 -3.42
CA LYS A 242 -20.06 23.58 -2.22
C LYS A 242 -19.56 22.95 -0.91
N TYR A 243 -19.63 21.63 -0.79
CA TYR A 243 -19.31 20.88 0.44
C TYR A 243 -17.96 20.16 0.39
N TYR A 244 -17.15 20.40 -0.63
CA TYR A 244 -15.85 19.73 -0.80
C TYR A 244 -14.87 19.98 0.35
N LYS A 245 -14.85 21.20 0.90
CA LYS A 245 -14.01 21.52 2.05
C LYS A 245 -14.43 20.76 3.30
N ASP A 246 -15.74 20.61 3.52
CA ASP A 246 -16.29 19.84 4.64
C ASP A 246 -15.93 18.36 4.50
N TYR A 247 -16.12 17.80 3.30
CA TYR A 247 -15.67 16.45 2.96
C TYR A 247 -14.17 16.25 3.23
N SER A 248 -13.34 17.16 2.71
CA SER A 248 -11.88 17.07 2.84
C SER A 248 -11.44 17.15 4.29
N PHE A 249 -12.10 17.98 5.10
CA PHE A 249 -11.87 18.07 6.54
C PHE A 249 -12.21 16.77 7.27
N VAL A 250 -13.36 16.17 6.97
CA VAL A 250 -13.77 14.88 7.55
C VAL A 250 -12.81 13.76 7.15
N ALA A 251 -12.42 13.69 5.87
CA ALA A 251 -11.44 12.72 5.38
C ALA A 251 -10.09 12.87 6.08
N GLN A 252 -9.65 14.12 6.31
CA GLN A 252 -8.42 14.40 7.04
C GLN A 252 -8.49 13.96 8.51
N ILE A 253 -9.60 14.22 9.21
CA ILE A 253 -9.81 13.74 10.58
C ILE A 253 -9.72 12.22 10.62
N PHE A 254 -10.40 11.54 9.71
CA PHE A 254 -10.39 10.08 9.65
C PHE A 254 -8.97 9.54 9.41
N TRP A 255 -8.23 10.15 8.48
CA TRP A 255 -6.86 9.77 8.19
C TRP A 255 -5.92 9.95 9.39
N ILE A 256 -6.02 11.09 10.08
CA ILE A 256 -5.25 11.36 11.31
C ILE A 256 -5.62 10.36 12.40
N LEU A 257 -6.90 10.06 12.58
CA LEU A 257 -7.38 9.07 13.56
C LEU A 257 -6.80 7.68 13.25
N LEU A 258 -6.83 7.25 11.99
CA LEU A 258 -6.31 5.96 11.56
C LEU A 258 -4.82 5.83 11.85
N ILE A 259 -4.02 6.84 11.49
CA ILE A 259 -2.58 6.88 11.80
C ILE A 259 -2.37 6.87 13.32
N SER A 260 -3.13 7.69 14.07
CA SER A 260 -3.02 7.78 15.52
C SER A 260 -3.27 6.44 16.21
N LEU A 261 -4.28 5.68 15.77
CA LEU A 261 -4.56 4.33 16.29
C LEU A 261 -3.38 3.37 16.06
N ILE A 262 -2.71 3.46 14.91
CA ILE A 262 -1.54 2.63 14.60
C ILE A 262 -0.34 3.04 15.48
N ILE A 263 -0.09 4.34 15.62
CA ILE A 263 1.04 4.87 16.41
C ILE A 263 0.85 4.55 17.90
N PHE A 264 -0.29 4.94 18.50
CA PHE A 264 -0.53 4.70 19.92
C PHE A 264 -0.71 3.22 20.25
N GLY A 265 -1.12 2.41 19.28
CA GLY A 265 -1.24 0.96 19.44
C GLY A 265 0.02 0.17 19.09
N ILE A 266 1.20 0.82 19.03
CA ILE A 266 2.49 0.15 18.77
C ILE A 266 2.79 -0.98 19.76
N GLY A 267 2.24 -0.92 20.99
CA GLY A 267 2.34 -1.97 22.01
C GLY A 267 1.64 -3.29 21.65
N TYR A 268 0.84 -3.34 20.57
CA TYR A 268 0.27 -4.59 20.07
C TYR A 268 1.32 -5.37 19.26
N LEU A 269 1.94 -6.41 19.86
CA LEU A 269 3.13 -7.08 19.31
C LEU A 269 2.87 -8.50 18.75
N SER A 270 1.80 -8.72 17.99
CA SER A 270 1.61 -10.02 17.33
C SER A 270 2.48 -10.15 16.08
N GLU A 271 2.96 -11.35 15.76
CA GLU A 271 3.76 -11.62 14.55
C GLU A 271 3.03 -11.13 13.28
N PHE A 272 1.71 -11.33 13.21
CA PHE A 272 0.89 -10.83 12.10
C PHE A 272 0.87 -9.30 12.04
N SER A 273 0.73 -8.60 13.18
CA SER A 273 0.81 -7.13 13.20
C SER A 273 2.19 -6.61 12.79
N GLN A 274 3.27 -7.33 13.13
CA GLN A 274 4.62 -6.96 12.70
C GLN A 274 4.80 -7.13 11.18
N MET A 275 4.23 -8.17 10.58
CA MET A 275 4.18 -8.31 9.12
C MET A 275 3.46 -7.12 8.46
N LEU A 276 2.32 -6.68 9.02
CA LEU A 276 1.60 -5.51 8.50
C LEU A 276 2.39 -4.21 8.68
N ARG A 277 3.07 -4.00 9.82
CA ARG A 277 3.97 -2.85 10.03
C ARG A 277 5.13 -2.85 9.06
N LEU A 278 5.77 -4.00 8.86
CA LEU A 278 6.84 -4.17 7.88
C LEU A 278 6.33 -3.87 6.46
N SER A 279 5.10 -4.27 6.13
CA SER A 279 4.47 -3.94 4.85
C SER A 279 4.26 -2.44 4.67
N ILE A 280 3.81 -1.72 5.71
CA ILE A 280 3.67 -0.26 5.68
C ILE A 280 5.05 0.39 5.49
N LEU A 281 6.06 -0.02 6.26
CA LEU A 281 7.43 0.50 6.12
C LEU A 281 7.99 0.23 4.72
N GLY A 282 7.79 -0.97 4.18
CA GLY A 282 8.19 -1.32 2.81
C GLY A 282 7.46 -0.47 1.77
N GLY A 283 6.16 -0.23 1.95
CA GLY A 283 5.33 0.59 1.08
C GLY A 283 5.78 2.05 1.07
N LEU A 284 6.00 2.63 2.24
CA LEU A 284 6.53 4.00 2.38
C LEU A 284 7.93 4.12 1.76
N THR A 285 8.81 3.13 2.00
CA THR A 285 10.15 3.09 1.40
C THR A 285 10.07 3.02 -0.13
N PHE A 286 9.17 2.20 -0.68
CA PHE A 286 8.91 2.14 -2.11
C PHE A 286 8.46 3.50 -2.65
N LEU A 287 7.53 4.18 -1.99
CA LEU A 287 7.06 5.50 -2.39
C LEU A 287 8.11 6.61 -2.23
N LEU A 288 9.15 6.39 -1.44
CA LEU A 288 10.31 7.29 -1.38
C LEU A 288 11.26 7.08 -2.55
N ILE A 289 11.49 5.83 -2.96
CA ILE A 289 12.44 5.49 -4.03
C ILE A 289 11.85 5.70 -5.43
N PHE A 290 10.62 5.24 -5.66
CA PHE A 290 9.96 5.23 -6.97
C PHE A 290 9.01 6.42 -7.15
N GLU A 291 8.38 6.52 -8.33
CA GLU A 291 7.31 7.50 -8.59
C GLU A 291 6.28 7.48 -7.44
N GLY A 292 6.09 8.66 -6.85
CA GLY A 292 5.28 8.89 -5.67
C GLY A 292 4.90 10.37 -5.60
N GLY A 293 5.21 11.05 -4.50
CA GLY A 293 4.95 12.49 -4.34
C GLY A 293 3.46 12.87 -4.24
N ARG A 294 2.57 11.88 -4.05
CA ARG A 294 1.12 12.08 -3.90
C ARG A 294 0.55 10.98 -3.00
N SER A 295 -0.45 11.31 -2.20
CA SER A 295 -1.08 10.32 -1.32
C SER A 295 -1.92 9.26 -2.03
N ARG A 296 -2.27 9.45 -3.31
CA ARG A 296 -3.02 8.45 -4.10
C ARG A 296 -2.38 7.05 -4.09
N TYR A 297 -1.05 6.99 -4.08
CA TYR A 297 -0.34 5.71 -4.14
C TYR A 297 -0.40 4.93 -2.82
N LEU A 298 -0.92 5.52 -1.74
CA LEU A 298 -1.23 4.82 -0.49
C LEU A 298 -2.51 3.99 -0.58
N ILE A 299 -3.39 4.28 -1.54
CA ILE A 299 -4.69 3.61 -1.68
C ILE A 299 -4.52 2.10 -1.73
N GLN A 300 -3.57 1.61 -2.52
CA GLN A 300 -3.27 0.18 -2.64
C GLN A 300 -2.93 -0.49 -1.29
N PHE A 301 -2.45 0.27 -0.31
CA PHE A 301 -2.05 -0.22 1.02
C PHE A 301 -3.15 -0.05 2.07
N LEU A 302 -4.29 0.59 1.76
CA LEU A 302 -5.37 0.85 2.72
C LEU A 302 -5.86 -0.41 3.47
N PRO A 303 -6.02 -1.59 2.83
CA PRO A 303 -6.38 -2.80 3.57
C PRO A 303 -5.42 -3.13 4.71
N ILE A 304 -4.13 -2.82 4.55
CA ILE A 304 -3.08 -3.03 5.56
C ILE A 304 -3.25 -2.04 6.71
N PHE A 305 -3.40 -0.75 6.41
CA PHE A 305 -3.62 0.30 7.42
C PHE A 305 -4.88 0.01 8.25
N LEU A 306 -5.99 -0.33 7.61
CA LEU A 306 -7.26 -0.59 8.28
C LEU A 306 -7.18 -1.83 9.18
N THR A 307 -6.61 -2.92 8.67
CA THR A 307 -6.43 -4.14 9.46
C THR A 307 -5.55 -3.87 10.68
N LEU A 308 -4.43 -3.16 10.49
CA LEU A 308 -3.51 -2.86 11.58
C LEU A 308 -4.14 -1.92 12.62
N ALA A 309 -4.86 -0.88 12.19
CA ALA A 309 -5.52 0.06 13.11
C ALA A 309 -6.54 -0.67 14.01
N VAL A 310 -7.32 -1.59 13.44
CA VAL A 310 -8.29 -2.40 14.20
C VAL A 310 -7.61 -3.32 15.19
N LEU A 311 -6.55 -4.00 14.78
CA LEU A 311 -5.76 -4.86 15.68
C LEU A 311 -5.11 -4.05 16.83
N SER A 312 -4.73 -2.80 16.54
CA SER A 312 -4.01 -1.92 17.46
C SER A 312 -4.94 -1.13 18.41
N PHE A 313 -6.26 -1.17 18.18
CA PHE A 313 -7.26 -0.33 18.87
C PHE A 313 -7.24 -0.43 20.39
N ASP A 314 -7.28 -1.64 20.95
CA ASP A 314 -7.29 -1.83 22.41
C ASP A 314 -5.96 -1.37 23.04
N SER A 315 -4.84 -1.62 22.36
CA SER A 315 -3.51 -1.16 22.82
C SER A 315 -3.41 0.36 22.75
N ALA A 316 -3.96 0.99 21.71
CA ALA A 316 -4.01 2.45 21.60
C ALA A 316 -4.82 3.07 22.75
N LYS A 317 -5.97 2.49 23.11
CA LYS A 317 -6.76 2.95 24.27
C LYS A 317 -5.99 2.89 25.58
N ILE A 318 -5.26 1.79 25.82
CA ILE A 318 -4.45 1.64 27.02
C ILE A 318 -3.34 2.69 27.05
N MET A 319 -2.63 2.87 25.93
CA MET A 319 -1.56 3.86 25.82
C MET A 319 -2.06 5.28 26.09
N ILE A 320 -3.19 5.68 25.48
CA ILE A 320 -3.78 7.01 25.67
C ILE A 320 -4.17 7.23 27.14
N LYS A 321 -4.76 6.22 27.79
CA LYS A 321 -5.10 6.29 29.23
C LYS A 321 -3.86 6.47 30.10
N ASN A 322 -2.78 5.74 29.79
CA ASN A 322 -1.52 5.82 30.53
C ASN A 322 -0.84 7.19 30.36
N ILE A 323 -0.89 7.77 29.16
CA ILE A 323 -0.37 9.13 28.91
C ILE A 323 -1.19 10.14 29.72
N ALA A 324 -2.53 10.05 29.68
CA ALA A 324 -3.39 10.96 30.43
C ALA A 324 -3.21 10.87 31.95
N SER A 325 -3.04 9.66 32.50
CA SER A 325 -2.77 9.48 33.93
C SER A 325 -1.39 10.02 34.32
N THR A 326 -0.38 9.82 33.48
CA THR A 326 0.97 10.36 33.70
C THR A 326 0.96 11.89 33.72
N ILE A 327 0.30 12.53 32.75
CA ILE A 327 0.14 13.99 32.70
C ILE A 327 -0.53 14.50 33.98
N LYS A 328 -1.62 13.84 34.43
CA LYS A 328 -2.32 14.23 35.65
C LYS A 328 -1.44 14.12 36.89
N LEU A 329 -0.63 13.06 37.00
CA LEU A 329 0.29 12.87 38.13
C LEU A 329 1.42 13.90 38.15
N THR A 330 1.95 14.29 36.98
CA THR A 330 2.97 15.34 36.88
C THR A 330 2.40 16.69 37.32
N LEU A 331 1.21 17.07 36.82
CA LEU A 331 0.57 18.34 37.19
C LEU A 331 0.19 18.41 38.68
N GLN A 332 -0.02 17.27 39.34
CA GLN A 332 -0.29 17.21 40.78
C GLN A 332 0.97 17.28 41.65
N LYS A 333 2.17 17.03 41.09
CA LYS A 333 3.44 17.16 41.82
C LYS A 333 3.98 18.59 41.85
N ASP A 334 3.48 19.45 40.96
CA ASP A 334 3.89 20.85 40.82
C ASP A 334 2.97 21.82 41.62
N HIS A 335 2.09 21.28 42.46
CA HIS A 335 1.20 21.99 43.40
C HIS A 335 1.43 21.51 44.83
#